data_AF-A0A521VJS1-F1
#
_entry.id   AF-A0A521VJS1-F1
#
_cell.length_a   1.000
_cell.length_b   1.000
_cell.length_c   1.000
_cell.angle_alpha   90.00
_cell.angle_beta   90.00
_cell.angle_gamma   90.00
#
_symmetry.space_group_name_H-M   'P 1'
#
loop_
_entity.id
_entity.type
_entity.pdbx_description
1 polymer ?
#
loop_
_entity_poly.entity_id
_entity_poly.type
_entity_poly.pdbx_seq_one_letter_code
_entity_poly.pdbx_strand_id
1 'polypeptide(L)'
;MNEINKKTLIEALSTLPEYEPPVALWESLESQMESEKWIQGVELSDLPEYNPPDTIWANIEQGLATGGRAVQLLRLHWKAAASVAASLALFLAAALWLNPPEHPATEGTLSYSTEAVDPLLMNNDWDEDESAFQDFLAICETKKAICSQPVFQQLRTDLEELTDAKQAIMAAMGGYGATPALVLQIKDIELERSGIVKKMMVMLI
;
A
#
# COMPACT_ATOMS: atom_id res chain seq x y z
N MET A 1 -13.83 -33.92 -3.50
CA MET A 1 -14.79 -33.27 -2.57
C MET A 1 -15.96 -32.80 -3.40
N ASN A 2 -17.15 -33.38 -3.20
CA ASN A 2 -18.35 -32.95 -3.91
C ASN A 2 -18.96 -31.76 -3.18
N GLU A 3 -19.17 -30.65 -3.89
CA GLU A 3 -19.72 -29.43 -3.32
C GLU A 3 -21.23 -29.59 -3.09
N ILE A 4 -21.62 -29.73 -1.81
CA ILE A 4 -22.97 -30.10 -1.39
C ILE A 4 -24.00 -28.99 -1.71
N ASN A 5 -23.55 -27.73 -1.74
CA ASN A 5 -24.44 -26.55 -1.82
C ASN A 5 -24.46 -25.87 -3.19
N LYS A 6 -23.85 -26.49 -4.21
CA LYS A 6 -23.73 -25.88 -5.55
C LYS A 6 -25.08 -25.47 -6.14
N LYS A 7 -26.12 -26.27 -5.93
CA LYS A 7 -27.47 -25.99 -6.45
C LYS A 7 -28.12 -24.80 -5.75
N THR A 8 -28.05 -24.77 -4.42
CA THR A 8 -28.57 -23.67 -3.59
C THR A 8 -27.89 -22.35 -3.93
N LEU A 9 -26.57 -22.37 -4.16
CA LEU A 9 -25.83 -21.18 -4.57
C LEU A 9 -26.27 -20.67 -5.94
N ILE A 10 -26.40 -21.55 -6.93
CA ILE A 10 -26.84 -21.17 -8.28
C ILE A 10 -28.26 -20.58 -8.24
N GLU A 11 -29.16 -21.17 -7.47
CA GLU A 11 -30.54 -20.71 -7.31
C GLU A 11 -30.61 -19.35 -6.59
N ALA A 12 -29.84 -19.17 -5.53
CA ALA A 12 -29.73 -17.90 -4.82
C ALA A 12 -29.15 -16.78 -5.71
N LEU A 13 -28.12 -17.08 -6.51
CA LEU A 13 -27.54 -16.12 -7.45
C LEU A 13 -28.52 -15.75 -8.57
N SER A 14 -29.33 -16.70 -9.05
CA SER A 14 -30.33 -16.44 -10.10
C SER A 14 -31.54 -15.61 -9.63
N THR A 15 -31.72 -15.43 -8.32
CA THR A 15 -32.84 -14.68 -7.73
C THR A 15 -32.41 -13.32 -7.20
N LEU A 16 -31.13 -12.96 -7.35
CA LEU A 16 -30.67 -11.63 -6.97
C LEU A 16 -31.31 -10.58 -7.87
N PRO A 17 -31.96 -9.56 -7.29
CA PRO A 17 -32.42 -8.42 -8.06
C PRO A 17 -31.22 -7.68 -8.65
N GLU A 18 -31.28 -7.39 -9.94
CA GLU A 18 -30.37 -6.45 -10.58
C GLU A 18 -30.77 -5.03 -10.14
N TYR A 19 -29.96 -4.44 -9.26
CA TYR A 19 -30.09 -3.04 -8.90
C TYR A 19 -29.09 -2.24 -9.70
N GLU A 20 -29.56 -1.66 -10.81
CA GLU A 20 -28.79 -0.67 -11.53
C GLU A 20 -29.31 0.72 -11.14
N PRO A 21 -28.45 1.64 -10.68
CA PRO A 21 -28.87 3.00 -10.39
C PRO A 21 -29.33 3.68 -11.70
N PRO A 22 -30.38 4.54 -11.64
CA PRO A 22 -30.81 5.32 -12.79
C PRO A 22 -29.65 6.09 -13.43
N VAL A 23 -29.55 6.10 -14.76
CA VAL A 23 -28.49 6.81 -15.49
C VAL A 23 -28.42 8.30 -15.12
N ALA A 24 -29.58 8.93 -14.92
CA ALA A 24 -29.69 10.33 -14.49
C ALA A 24 -29.03 10.60 -13.13
N LEU A 25 -28.89 9.59 -12.27
CA LEU A 25 -28.20 9.73 -10.98
C LEU A 25 -26.69 9.93 -11.20
N TRP A 26 -26.08 9.21 -12.15
CA TRP A 26 -24.68 9.38 -12.51
C TRP A 26 -24.41 10.74 -13.13
N GLU A 27 -25.23 11.17 -14.09
CA GLU A 27 -25.14 12.50 -14.70
C GLU A 27 -25.26 13.61 -13.65
N SER A 28 -26.11 13.42 -12.63
CA SER A 28 -26.26 14.39 -11.55
C SER A 28 -25.04 14.47 -10.62
N LEU A 29 -24.36 13.34 -10.40
CA LEU A 29 -23.14 13.27 -9.59
C LEU A 29 -21.96 13.92 -10.32
N GLU A 30 -21.80 13.58 -11.60
CA GLU A 30 -20.76 14.16 -12.45
C GLU A 30 -20.91 15.69 -12.53
N SER A 31 -22.14 16.17 -12.76
CA SER A 31 -22.44 17.61 -12.76
C SER A 31 -22.18 18.29 -11.41
N GLN A 32 -22.42 17.60 -10.28
CA GLN A 32 -22.11 18.13 -8.95
C GLN A 32 -20.60 18.18 -8.69
N MET A 33 -19.84 17.19 -9.16
CA MET A 33 -18.39 17.13 -9.01
C MET A 33 -17.66 18.16 -9.89
N GLU A 34 -18.10 18.34 -11.14
CA GLU A 34 -17.60 19.39 -12.03
C GLU A 34 -17.97 20.80 -11.53
N SER A 35 -19.05 20.91 -10.75
CA SER A 35 -19.31 22.14 -10.03
C SER A 35 -18.28 22.30 -8.91
N GLU A 36 -17.21 23.05 -9.15
CA GLU A 36 -16.19 23.46 -8.16
C GLU A 36 -16.78 24.17 -6.92
N LYS A 37 -18.11 24.34 -6.85
CA LYS A 37 -18.88 24.91 -5.74
C LYS A 37 -18.56 24.28 -4.38
N TRP A 38 -18.10 23.04 -4.33
CA TRP A 38 -17.70 22.40 -3.07
C TRP A 38 -16.37 22.93 -2.51
N ILE A 39 -15.50 23.50 -3.34
CA ILE A 39 -14.24 24.15 -2.93
C ILE A 39 -14.39 25.67 -2.85
N GLN A 40 -15.34 26.27 -3.58
CA GLN A 40 -15.52 27.73 -3.70
C GLN A 40 -15.81 28.47 -2.37
N GLY A 41 -16.00 27.76 -1.25
CA GLY A 41 -16.17 28.34 0.08
C GLY A 41 -15.07 28.00 1.10
N VAL A 42 -14.08 27.18 0.73
CA VAL A 42 -12.95 26.85 1.60
C VAL A 42 -11.75 27.63 1.06
N GLU A 43 -11.53 28.84 1.58
CA GLU A 43 -10.22 29.46 1.43
C GLU A 43 -9.21 28.51 2.06
N LEU A 44 -8.16 28.10 1.32
CA LEU A 44 -7.12 27.21 1.86
C LEU A 44 -6.49 27.78 3.14
N SER A 45 -6.61 29.09 3.36
CA SER A 45 -6.21 29.85 4.54
C SER A 45 -7.01 29.50 5.82
N ASP A 46 -8.23 28.98 5.70
CA ASP A 46 -9.14 28.68 6.81
C ASP A 46 -9.03 27.21 7.29
N LEU A 47 -8.16 26.42 6.66
CA LEU A 47 -7.88 25.06 7.10
C LEU A 47 -7.16 25.09 8.46
N PRO A 48 -7.67 24.39 9.49
CA PRO A 48 -6.99 24.32 10.77
C PRO A 48 -5.65 23.62 10.60
N GLU A 49 -4.56 24.31 10.94
CA GLU A 49 -3.25 23.70 11.12
C GLU A 49 -3.28 22.88 12.41
N TYR A 50 -3.68 21.62 12.31
CA TYR A 50 -3.62 20.70 13.44
C TYR A 50 -2.24 20.04 13.49
N ASN A 51 -1.34 20.58 14.32
CA ASN A 51 -0.11 19.89 14.68
C ASN A 51 -0.36 19.06 15.95
N PRO A 52 -0.11 17.74 15.95
CA PRO A 52 -0.22 16.94 17.17
C PRO A 52 0.73 17.48 18.26
N PRO A 53 0.34 17.42 19.55
CA PRO A 53 1.21 17.84 20.64
C PRO A 53 2.52 17.03 20.68
N ASP A 54 3.63 17.68 21.02
CA ASP A 54 4.97 17.07 21.09
C ASP A 54 5.03 15.80 21.95
N THR A 55 4.14 15.70 22.94
CA THR A 55 4.01 14.53 23.81
C THR A 55 3.64 13.25 23.05
N ILE A 56 2.90 13.37 21.94
CA ILE A 56 2.53 12.22 21.09
C ILE A 56 3.79 11.66 20.43
N TRP A 57 4.62 12.52 19.87
CA TRP A 57 5.89 12.13 19.23
C TRP A 57 6.88 11.54 20.22
N ALA A 58 7.04 12.17 21.39
CA ALA A 58 7.93 11.68 22.44
C ALA A 58 7.53 10.26 22.94
N ASN A 59 6.22 9.98 23.03
CA ASN A 59 5.74 8.66 23.44
C ASN A 59 6.03 7.57 22.39
N ILE A 60 5.93 7.91 21.10
CA ILE A 60 6.25 7.00 20.00
C ILE A 60 7.75 6.67 20.02
N GLU A 61 8.62 7.67 20.14
CA GLU A 61 10.07 7.48 20.23
C GLU A 61 10.48 6.63 21.45
N GLN A 62 9.85 6.87 22.60
CA GLN A 62 10.10 6.10 23.82
C GLN A 62 9.63 4.65 23.70
N GLY A 63 8.50 4.40 23.04
CA GLY A 63 8.00 3.06 22.74
C GLY A 63 8.95 2.26 21.85
N LEU A 64 9.59 2.92 20.88
CA LEU A 64 10.56 2.27 19.99
C LEU A 64 11.88 1.95 20.70
N ALA A 65 12.35 2.82 21.60
CA ALA A 65 13.61 2.62 22.34
C ALA A 65 13.55 1.48 23.39
N THR A 66 12.35 1.06 23.82
CA THR A 66 12.18 0.06 24.87
C THR A 66 12.16 -1.39 24.36
N GLY A 67 12.18 -1.61 23.04
CA GLY A 67 12.18 -2.94 22.41
C GLY A 67 13.40 -3.84 22.67
N GLY A 68 14.41 -3.37 23.41
CA GLY A 68 15.66 -4.12 23.65
C GLY A 68 15.95 -4.57 25.08
N ARG A 69 15.17 -4.15 26.10
CA ARG A 69 15.58 -4.31 27.51
C ARG A 69 15.04 -5.54 28.25
N ALA A 70 14.12 -6.30 27.67
CA ALA A 70 13.47 -7.42 28.36
C ALA A 70 14.39 -8.65 28.59
N VAL A 71 15.53 -8.76 27.92
CA VAL A 71 16.31 -10.03 27.88
C VAL A 71 17.44 -10.10 28.93
N GLN A 72 17.87 -8.98 29.52
CA GLN A 72 19.06 -8.99 30.40
C GLN A 72 18.78 -9.27 31.88
N LEU A 73 17.57 -9.00 32.37
CA LEU A 73 17.23 -9.24 33.79
C LEU A 73 16.88 -10.70 34.11
N LEU A 74 16.67 -11.55 33.09
CA LEU A 74 16.27 -12.94 33.29
C LEU A 74 17.44 -13.88 33.64
N ARG A 75 18.70 -13.50 33.41
CA ARG A 75 19.85 -14.43 33.59
C ARG A 75 20.48 -14.42 34.98
N LEU A 76 20.26 -13.39 35.79
CA LEU A 76 20.95 -13.26 37.09
C LEU A 76 20.17 -13.87 38.26
N HIS A 77 18.89 -14.19 38.11
CA HIS A 77 18.03 -14.66 39.21
C HIS A 77 17.74 -16.17 39.21
N TRP A 78 18.31 -16.95 38.28
CA TRP A 78 18.02 -18.39 38.19
C TRP A 78 18.72 -19.26 39.24
N LYS A 79 19.69 -18.73 40.00
CA LYS A 79 20.35 -19.48 41.10
C LYS A 79 19.74 -19.22 42.48
N ALA A 80 18.84 -18.26 42.63
CA ALA A 80 18.16 -17.95 43.88
C ALA A 80 16.65 -18.30 43.89
N ALA A 81 16.09 -18.72 42.74
CA ALA A 81 14.64 -18.92 42.58
C ALA A 81 14.17 -20.38 42.70
N ALA A 82 15.02 -21.33 43.11
CA ALA A 82 14.65 -22.75 43.19
C ALA A 82 13.89 -23.14 44.49
N SER A 83 13.81 -22.27 45.51
CA SER A 83 13.13 -22.59 46.79
C SER A 83 11.97 -21.67 47.16
N VAL A 84 11.69 -20.62 46.38
CA VAL A 84 10.56 -19.69 46.63
C VAL A 84 9.43 -19.83 45.60
N ALA A 85 9.68 -20.48 44.46
CA ALA A 85 8.69 -20.62 43.39
C ALA A 85 7.51 -21.53 43.78
N ALA A 86 7.74 -22.58 44.59
CA ALA A 86 6.68 -23.54 44.93
C ALA A 86 5.61 -22.95 45.88
N SER A 87 6.02 -22.12 46.85
CA SER A 87 5.09 -21.48 47.77
C SER A 87 4.26 -20.39 47.07
N LEU A 88 4.88 -19.57 46.21
CA LEU A 88 4.17 -18.59 45.39
C LEU A 88 3.20 -19.26 44.41
N ALA A 89 3.58 -20.38 43.79
CA ALA A 89 2.70 -21.12 42.89
C ALA A 89 1.47 -21.70 43.62
N LEU A 90 1.65 -22.23 44.84
CA LEU A 90 0.53 -22.70 45.67
C LEU A 90 -0.40 -21.56 46.10
N PHE A 91 0.16 -20.42 46.50
CA PHE A 91 -0.65 -19.24 46.84
C PHE A 91 -1.41 -18.67 45.64
N LEU A 92 -0.78 -18.60 44.46
CA LEU A 92 -1.43 -18.16 43.23
C LEU A 92 -2.51 -19.15 42.77
N ALA A 93 -2.27 -20.46 42.87
CA ALA A 93 -3.26 -21.48 42.56
C ALA A 93 -4.47 -21.42 43.51
N ALA A 94 -4.24 -21.24 44.81
CA ALA A 94 -5.31 -21.06 45.78
C ALA A 94 -6.11 -19.77 45.53
N ALA A 95 -5.42 -18.66 45.20
CA ALA A 95 -6.07 -17.39 44.90
C ALA A 95 -6.93 -17.45 43.63
N LEU A 96 -6.44 -18.11 42.57
CA LEU A 96 -7.19 -18.33 41.33
C LEU A 96 -8.38 -19.28 41.52
N TRP A 97 -8.27 -20.24 42.45
CA TRP A 97 -9.37 -21.15 42.74
C TRP A 97 -10.48 -20.48 43.56
N LEU A 98 -10.11 -19.53 44.43
CA LEU A 98 -11.04 -18.76 45.25
C LEU A 98 -11.67 -17.58 44.49
N ASN A 99 -11.00 -17.04 43.46
CA ASN A 99 -11.49 -15.97 42.59
C ASN A 99 -11.34 -16.39 41.12
N PRO A 100 -12.25 -17.22 40.59
CA PRO A 100 -12.27 -17.50 39.15
C PRO A 100 -12.48 -16.17 38.40
N PRO A 101 -11.64 -15.83 37.41
CA PRO A 101 -11.82 -14.60 36.65
C PRO A 101 -13.18 -14.63 35.93
N GLU A 102 -14.04 -13.65 36.23
CA GLU A 102 -15.28 -13.44 35.52
C GLU A 102 -14.96 -12.98 34.09
N HIS A 103 -15.23 -13.89 33.15
CA HIS A 103 -15.30 -13.75 31.70
C HIS A 103 -14.02 -13.35 30.94
N PRO A 104 -13.74 -14.03 29.81
CA PRO A 104 -12.77 -13.54 28.86
C PRO A 104 -13.28 -12.20 28.31
N ALA A 105 -12.37 -11.22 28.25
CA ALA A 105 -12.56 -9.98 27.51
C ALA A 105 -13.24 -10.30 26.18
N THR A 106 -14.33 -9.59 25.88
CA THR A 106 -14.98 -9.56 24.57
C THR A 106 -13.94 -9.74 23.48
N GLU A 107 -13.98 -10.89 22.80
CA GLU A 107 -13.19 -11.17 21.61
C GLU A 107 -13.61 -10.17 20.55
N GLY A 108 -12.98 -8.98 20.56
CA GLY A 108 -12.99 -8.10 19.42
C GLY A 108 -12.38 -8.89 18.28
N THR A 109 -13.22 -9.36 17.36
CA THR A 109 -12.76 -9.99 16.12
C THR A 109 -12.04 -8.91 15.32
N LEU A 110 -10.73 -8.85 15.47
CA LEU A 110 -9.89 -7.90 14.78
C LEU A 110 -9.77 -8.39 13.33
N SER A 111 -10.64 -7.87 12.46
CA SER A 111 -10.55 -8.10 11.03
C SER A 111 -9.44 -7.21 10.48
N TYR A 112 -8.34 -7.82 10.08
CA TYR A 112 -7.22 -7.17 9.42
C TYR A 112 -6.99 -7.87 8.08
N SER A 113 -6.98 -7.06 7.02
CA SER A 113 -6.65 -7.53 5.67
C SER A 113 -5.17 -7.26 5.41
N THR A 114 -4.37 -8.33 5.31
CA THR A 114 -3.01 -8.26 4.77
C THR A 114 -3.10 -8.31 3.26
N GLU A 115 -2.57 -7.31 2.56
CA GLU A 115 -2.26 -7.46 1.14
C GLU A 115 -0.83 -8.01 1.04
N ALA A 116 -0.70 -9.25 0.57
CA ALA A 116 0.60 -9.84 0.28
C ALA A 116 1.08 -9.31 -1.07
N VAL A 117 2.08 -8.43 -1.03
CA VAL A 117 2.80 -7.97 -2.23
C VAL A 117 3.95 -8.91 -2.52
N ASP A 118 4.21 -9.16 -3.80
CA ASP A 118 5.37 -9.94 -4.22
C ASP A 118 6.67 -9.28 -3.70
N PRO A 119 7.49 -9.97 -2.89
CA PRO A 119 8.74 -9.44 -2.37
C PRO A 119 9.70 -8.94 -3.45
N LEU A 120 9.60 -9.49 -4.68
CA LEU A 120 10.40 -9.03 -5.82
C LEU A 120 10.04 -7.60 -6.22
N LEU A 121 8.76 -7.22 -6.17
CA LEU A 121 8.32 -5.86 -6.50
C LEU A 121 8.74 -4.84 -5.44
N MET A 122 8.87 -5.26 -4.17
CA MET A 122 9.29 -4.39 -3.07
C MET A 122 10.80 -4.14 -3.02
N ASN A 123 11.62 -5.08 -3.52
CA ASN A 123 13.08 -4.96 -3.54
C ASN A 123 13.63 -4.62 -4.93
N ASN A 124 12.78 -4.26 -5.89
CA ASN A 124 13.23 -3.96 -7.25
C ASN A 124 13.87 -2.57 -7.30
N ASP A 125 15.05 -2.48 -7.91
CA ASP A 125 15.62 -1.20 -8.33
C ASP A 125 14.98 -0.83 -9.66
N TRP A 126 13.95 0.01 -9.60
CA TRP A 126 13.20 0.40 -10.79
C TRP A 126 14.05 1.25 -11.75
N ASP A 127 15.18 1.80 -11.32
CA ASP A 127 15.98 2.73 -12.11
C ASP A 127 17.10 2.05 -12.93
N GLU A 128 17.28 0.73 -12.80
CA GLU A 128 18.35 -0.03 -13.48
C GLU A 128 18.34 0.18 -15.01
N ASP A 129 17.14 0.21 -15.60
CA ASP A 129 16.95 0.26 -17.05
C ASP A 129 16.92 1.69 -17.63
N GLU A 130 16.96 2.74 -16.81
CA GLU A 130 16.81 4.14 -17.28
C GLU A 130 17.91 4.52 -18.28
N SER A 131 19.14 4.09 -18.02
CA SER A 131 20.28 4.33 -18.91
C SER A 131 20.10 3.68 -20.29
N ALA A 132 19.49 2.50 -20.35
CA ALA A 132 19.27 1.78 -21.60
C ALA A 132 18.26 2.50 -22.51
N PHE A 133 17.27 3.20 -21.93
CA PHE A 133 16.32 4.02 -22.70
C PHE A 133 16.98 5.26 -23.30
N GLN A 134 17.88 5.90 -22.55
CA GLN A 134 18.64 7.05 -23.07
C GLN A 134 19.56 6.63 -24.23
N ASP A 135 20.24 5.48 -24.09
CA ASP A 135 21.06 4.91 -25.16
C ASP A 135 20.24 4.57 -26.41
N PHE A 136 19.00 4.07 -26.23
CA PHE A 136 18.10 3.81 -27.35
C PHE A 136 17.74 5.09 -28.11
N LEU A 137 17.47 6.20 -27.42
CA LEU A 137 17.14 7.48 -28.06
C LEU A 137 18.34 8.06 -28.84
N ALA A 138 19.58 7.71 -28.48
CA ALA A 138 20.77 8.10 -29.24
C ALA A 138 20.79 7.58 -30.69
N ILE A 139 20.02 6.52 -31.00
CA ILE A 139 19.85 6.02 -32.39
C ILE A 139 19.34 7.12 -33.32
N CYS A 140 18.61 8.11 -32.80
CA CYS A 140 18.11 9.24 -33.57
C CYS A 140 19.20 10.14 -34.17
N GLU A 141 20.46 10.05 -33.70
CA GLU A 141 21.59 10.71 -34.37
C GLU A 141 21.80 10.17 -35.78
N THR A 142 21.54 8.87 -35.98
CA THR A 142 21.73 8.16 -37.25
C THR A 142 20.45 8.04 -38.06
N LYS A 143 19.28 7.87 -37.41
CA LYS A 143 17.98 7.62 -38.04
C LYS A 143 17.06 8.84 -38.08
N LYS A 144 17.62 10.03 -38.37
CA LYS A 144 16.90 11.33 -38.33
C LYS A 144 15.57 11.35 -39.08
N ALA A 145 15.49 10.71 -40.25
CA ALA A 145 14.28 10.72 -41.07
C ALA A 145 13.09 10.01 -40.39
N ILE A 146 13.34 8.95 -39.63
CA ILE A 146 12.32 8.20 -38.89
C ILE A 146 12.00 8.94 -37.59
N CYS A 147 13.04 9.37 -36.86
CA CYS A 147 12.84 10.07 -35.60
C CYS A 147 12.11 11.42 -35.75
N SER A 148 12.17 12.06 -36.91
CA SER A 148 11.44 13.31 -37.17
C SER A 148 9.97 13.09 -37.54
N GLN A 149 9.53 11.84 -37.70
CA GLN A 149 8.13 11.55 -38.00
C GLN A 149 7.24 11.90 -36.79
N PRO A 150 6.05 12.47 -37.02
CA PRO A 150 5.17 12.89 -35.94
C PRO A 150 4.77 11.74 -35.03
N VAL A 151 4.57 10.54 -35.60
CA VAL A 151 4.24 9.33 -34.81
C VAL A 151 5.38 8.93 -33.87
N PHE A 152 6.63 9.02 -34.32
CA PHE A 152 7.78 8.71 -33.47
C PHE A 152 7.97 9.75 -32.37
N GLN A 153 7.77 11.03 -32.70
CA GLN A 153 7.83 12.12 -31.72
C GLN A 153 6.75 11.99 -30.65
N GLN A 154 5.52 11.60 -31.03
CA GLN A 154 4.47 11.32 -30.07
C GLN A 154 4.86 10.19 -29.12
N LEU A 155 5.35 9.06 -29.64
CA LEU A 155 5.79 7.94 -28.81
C LEU A 155 6.94 8.35 -27.86
N ARG A 156 7.83 9.24 -28.30
CA ARG A 156 8.88 9.79 -27.43
C ARG A 156 8.30 10.65 -26.32
N THR A 157 7.35 11.53 -26.63
CA THR A 157 6.66 12.34 -25.62
C THR A 157 5.91 11.47 -24.63
N ASP A 158 5.15 10.48 -25.10
CA ASP A 158 4.46 9.51 -24.23
C ASP A 158 5.46 8.78 -23.31
N LEU A 159 6.65 8.44 -23.82
CA LEU A 159 7.72 7.81 -23.04
C LEU A 159 8.25 8.75 -21.94
N GLU A 160 8.50 10.01 -22.28
CA GLU A 160 8.96 11.05 -21.34
C GLU A 160 7.91 11.29 -20.24
N GLU A 161 6.62 11.38 -20.60
CA GLU A 161 5.50 11.52 -19.65
C GLU A 161 5.42 10.35 -18.66
N LEU A 162 5.58 9.11 -19.14
CA LEU A 162 5.59 7.93 -18.29
C LEU A 162 6.81 7.92 -17.33
N THR A 163 7.98 8.34 -17.81
CA THR A 163 9.18 8.48 -16.96
C THR A 163 8.96 9.53 -15.86
N ASP A 164 8.40 10.69 -16.20
CA ASP A 164 8.09 11.74 -15.23
C ASP A 164 7.05 11.28 -14.19
N ALA A 165 6.01 10.55 -14.63
CA ALA A 165 5.00 10.00 -13.74
C ALA A 165 5.59 8.99 -12.74
N LYS A 166 6.48 8.10 -13.22
CA LYS A 166 7.22 7.19 -12.35
C LYS A 166 8.06 7.94 -11.32
N GLN A 167 8.82 8.94 -11.75
CA GLN A 167 9.67 9.75 -10.87
C GLN A 167 8.83 10.44 -9.79
N ALA A 168 7.64 10.93 -10.13
CA ALA A 168 6.71 11.54 -9.18
C ALA A 168 6.20 10.54 -8.13
N ILE A 169 5.86 9.31 -8.53
CA ILE A 169 5.47 8.24 -7.60
C ILE A 169 6.64 7.87 -6.69
N MET A 170 7.85 7.72 -7.23
CA MET A 170 9.06 7.44 -6.44
C MET A 170 9.37 8.54 -5.44
N ALA A 171 9.24 9.81 -5.83
CA ALA A 171 9.39 10.94 -4.92
C ALA A 171 8.32 10.92 -3.80
N ALA A 172 7.08 10.57 -4.13
CA ALA A 172 5.98 10.48 -3.16
C ALA A 172 6.16 9.32 -2.16
N MET A 173 6.80 8.23 -2.55
CA MET A 173 7.10 7.10 -1.66
C MET A 173 8.19 7.44 -0.62
N GLY A 174 9.08 8.39 -0.92
CA GLY A 174 10.12 8.85 0.00
C GLY A 174 10.99 7.72 0.57
N GLY A 175 11.55 7.92 1.77
CA GLY A 175 12.42 6.94 2.44
C GLY A 175 11.70 5.93 3.35
N TYR A 176 10.37 5.99 3.45
CA TYR A 176 9.61 5.27 4.48
C TYR A 176 8.84 4.03 3.97
N GLY A 177 9.04 3.68 2.70
CA GLY A 177 8.55 2.44 2.10
C GLY A 177 7.29 2.63 1.25
N ALA A 178 7.26 1.92 0.12
CA ALA A 178 6.20 1.96 -0.85
C ALA A 178 4.93 1.26 -0.34
N THR A 179 3.75 1.86 -0.55
CA THR A 179 2.49 1.14 -0.35
C THR A 179 2.25 0.16 -1.50
N PRO A 180 1.56 -0.98 -1.27
CA PRO A 180 1.22 -1.95 -2.32
C PRO A 180 0.64 -1.33 -3.59
N ALA A 181 -0.27 -0.36 -3.42
CA ALA A 181 -0.91 0.34 -4.52
C ALA A 181 0.08 1.14 -5.39
N LEU A 182 1.05 1.83 -4.77
CA LEU A 182 2.05 2.61 -5.51
C LEU A 182 3.05 1.72 -6.24
N VAL A 183 3.43 0.58 -5.65
CA VAL A 183 4.28 -0.43 -6.31
C VAL A 183 3.60 -0.98 -7.56
N LEU A 184 2.29 -1.27 -7.48
CA LEU A 184 1.53 -1.74 -8.64
C LEU A 184 1.43 -0.67 -9.73
N GLN A 185 1.25 0.60 -9.36
CA GLN A 185 1.25 1.69 -10.34
C GLN A 185 2.59 1.82 -11.07
N ILE A 186 3.73 1.69 -10.36
CA ILE A 186 5.05 1.70 -11.00
C ILE A 186 5.18 0.53 -11.97
N LYS A 187 4.76 -0.67 -11.58
CA LYS A 187 4.78 -1.84 -12.47
C LYS A 187 3.98 -1.58 -13.75
N ASP A 188 2.78 -1.01 -13.64
CA ASP A 188 1.94 -0.75 -14.80
C ASP A 188 2.59 0.29 -15.73
N ILE A 189 3.19 1.35 -15.17
CA ILE A 189 3.99 2.33 -15.93
C ILE A 189 5.16 1.65 -16.66
N GLU A 190 5.91 0.76 -16.00
CA GLU A 190 7.05 0.06 -16.62
C GLU A 190 6.63 -0.85 -17.78
N LEU A 191 5.47 -1.50 -17.67
CA LEU A 191 4.91 -2.31 -18.74
C LEU A 191 4.50 -1.45 -19.94
N GLU A 192 3.87 -0.31 -19.70
CA GLU A 192 3.51 0.65 -20.76
C GLU A 192 4.75 1.21 -21.45
N ARG A 193 5.75 1.62 -20.66
CA ARG A 193 7.04 2.13 -21.13
C ARG A 193 7.74 1.13 -22.05
N SER A 194 7.81 -0.13 -21.63
CA SER A 194 8.32 -1.24 -22.44
C SER A 194 7.54 -1.41 -23.76
N GLY A 195 6.22 -1.26 -23.71
CA GLY A 195 5.34 -1.32 -24.88
C GLY A 195 5.61 -0.21 -25.89
N ILE A 196 5.83 1.01 -25.43
CA ILE A 196 6.18 2.17 -26.28
C ILE A 196 7.53 1.97 -26.95
N VAL A 197 8.56 1.58 -26.20
CA VAL A 197 9.90 1.35 -26.72
C VAL A 197 9.90 0.27 -27.80
N LYS A 198 9.12 -0.80 -27.61
CA LYS A 198 8.92 -1.83 -28.64
C LYS A 198 8.32 -1.26 -29.92
N LYS A 199 7.31 -0.38 -29.83
CA LYS A 199 6.72 0.28 -31.01
C LYS A 199 7.75 1.15 -31.73
N MET A 200 8.52 1.95 -30.97
CA MET A 200 9.59 2.79 -31.52
C MET A 200 10.67 1.95 -32.22
N MET A 201 11.07 0.82 -31.63
CA MET A 201 12.05 -0.09 -32.21
C MET A 201 11.57 -0.68 -33.55
N VAL A 202 10.31 -1.09 -33.65
CA VAL A 202 9.72 -1.60 -34.90
C VAL A 202 9.75 -0.55 -36.01
N MET A 203 9.64 0.75 -35.68
CA MET A 203 9.73 1.82 -36.67
C MET A 203 11.16 2.06 -37.19
N LEU A 204 12.19 1.66 -36.45
CA LEU A 204 13.60 1.92 -36.76
C LEU A 204 14.29 0.83 -37.60
N ILE A 205 13.64 -0.33 -37.70
CA ILE A 205 14.05 -1.49 -38.53
C ILE A 205 13.67 -1.23 -39.99
#